data_AF-A0A956A1P0-F1
#
_entry.id   AF-A0A956A1P0-F1
#
_cell.length_a   1.000
_cell.length_b   1.000
_cell.length_c   1.000
_cell.angle_alpha   90.00
_cell.angle_beta   90.00
_cell.angle_gamma   90.00
#
_symmetry.space_group_name_H-M   'P 1'
#
loop_
_entity.id
_entity.type
_entity.pdbx_description
1 polymer ?
#
loop_
_entity_poly.entity_id
_entity_poly.type
_entity_poly.pdbx_seq_one_letter_code
_entity_poly.pdbx_strand_id
1 'polypeptide(L)'
;MARKLDPNRYLPYPEIVEARADRRPYRVFDSRATENAASGAVDKRRRQMLVPLEGEGRATRRHELGHVRYSPLRPPKVDFDRRVHAAVEDARVNLALAGRGVALDLSEDDELHVAFLLARDQKERDDLAVWLRPIASIGTSVEPALAAMLARWPHGDGPRVVAEMQRIRARLERARMRCRGEAAPERSGREVARELALRLRAEGVLDARLQSSSHFELDCAT
;
A
#
# COMPACT_ATOMS: atom_id res chain seq x y z
N MET A 1 2.84 9.37 25.29
CA MET A 1 1.39 9.30 24.99
C MET A 1 1.11 10.10 23.73
N ALA A 2 0.48 9.50 22.71
CA ALA A 2 0.15 10.21 21.46
C ALA A 2 -0.89 11.32 21.74
N ARG A 3 -0.59 12.56 21.32
CA ARG A 3 -1.48 13.72 21.51
C ARG A 3 -2.74 13.53 20.66
N LYS A 4 -3.91 13.54 21.28
CA LYS A 4 -5.21 13.56 20.58
C LYS A 4 -5.41 14.94 19.96
N LEU A 5 -5.67 14.99 18.66
CA LEU A 5 -5.89 16.23 17.92
C LEU A 5 -7.34 16.34 17.43
N ASP A 6 -7.78 17.57 17.14
CA ASP A 6 -9.11 17.84 16.58
C ASP A 6 -9.21 17.23 15.18
N PRO A 7 -10.01 16.16 15.00
CA PRO A 7 -10.05 15.46 13.74
C PRO A 7 -10.62 16.31 12.59
N ASN A 8 -11.42 17.35 12.86
CA ASN A 8 -11.96 18.22 11.80
C ASN A 8 -10.87 19.07 11.12
N ARG A 9 -9.75 19.34 11.81
CA ARG A 9 -8.62 20.09 11.27
C ARG A 9 -7.67 19.23 10.43
N TYR A 10 -7.70 17.90 10.64
CA TYR A 10 -6.76 16.95 10.04
C TYR A 10 -7.40 15.92 9.11
N LEU A 11 -8.70 16.04 8.83
CA LEU A 11 -9.38 15.34 7.73
C LEU A 11 -9.46 16.25 6.50
N PRO A 12 -8.40 16.37 5.69
CA PRO A 12 -8.36 17.32 4.58
C PRO A 12 -9.25 16.93 3.38
N TYR A 13 -9.79 15.71 3.32
CA TYR A 13 -10.42 15.19 2.10
C TYR A 13 -11.74 14.44 2.39
N PRO A 14 -12.83 15.14 2.72
CA PRO A 14 -14.14 14.52 2.91
C PRO A 14 -14.59 13.65 1.72
N GLU A 15 -14.10 13.94 0.52
CA GLU A 15 -14.31 13.13 -0.68
C GLU A 15 -13.60 11.76 -0.62
N ILE A 16 -12.61 11.58 0.25
CA ILE A 16 -11.88 10.32 0.45
C ILE A 16 -12.42 9.56 1.69
N VAL A 17 -12.92 10.24 2.73
CA VAL A 17 -13.20 9.62 4.06
C VAL A 17 -14.61 8.99 4.22
N GLU A 18 -15.11 8.24 3.23
CA GLU A 18 -16.47 7.64 3.18
C GLU A 18 -17.57 8.63 2.72
N ALA A 19 -18.32 8.25 1.67
CA ALA A 19 -19.36 9.12 1.09
C ALA A 19 -20.64 9.27 1.94
N ARG A 20 -20.96 8.31 2.82
CA ARG A 20 -21.86 8.39 4.01
C ARG A 20 -22.24 7.00 4.52
N ALA A 21 -22.01 6.77 5.82
CA ALA A 21 -22.82 5.94 6.72
C ALA A 21 -22.56 6.32 8.20
N ASP A 22 -21.31 6.59 8.57
CA ASP A 22 -20.92 7.12 9.89
C ASP A 22 -20.36 8.54 9.76
N ARG A 23 -21.02 9.53 10.39
CA ARG A 23 -20.59 10.94 10.37
C ARG A 23 -19.46 11.24 11.35
N ARG A 24 -19.06 10.29 12.20
CA ARG A 24 -18.02 10.53 13.20
C ARG A 24 -16.65 10.63 12.51
N PRO A 25 -15.90 11.71 12.71
CA PRO A 25 -14.60 11.86 12.05
C PRO A 25 -13.58 10.85 12.61
N TYR A 26 -12.62 10.42 11.79
CA TYR A 26 -11.49 9.60 12.26
C TYR A 26 -10.59 10.43 13.19
N ARG A 27 -10.20 9.86 14.32
CA ARG A 27 -9.17 10.43 15.20
C ARG A 27 -7.81 10.27 14.52
N VAL A 28 -7.16 11.39 14.24
CA VAL A 28 -5.83 11.40 13.62
C VAL A 28 -4.77 11.61 14.71
N PHE A 29 -3.74 10.77 14.70
CA PHE A 29 -2.58 10.82 15.56
C PHE A 29 -1.33 11.02 14.71
N ASP A 30 -0.40 11.85 15.19
CA ASP A 30 0.90 12.03 14.53
C ASP A 30 1.76 10.80 14.77
N SER A 31 2.09 10.06 13.70
CA SER A 31 2.94 8.88 13.79
C SER A 31 4.35 9.19 14.27
N ARG A 32 4.82 10.44 14.11
CA ARG A 32 6.14 10.89 14.62
C ARG A 32 6.19 10.97 16.15
N ALA A 33 5.03 11.09 16.80
CA ALA A 33 4.92 11.13 18.26
C ALA A 33 4.83 9.74 18.90
N THR A 34 4.96 8.68 18.10
CA THR A 34 4.88 7.27 18.52
C THR A 34 6.13 6.53 18.09
N GLU A 35 6.98 6.14 19.05
CA GLU A 35 8.28 5.49 18.81
C GLU A 35 8.21 4.16 18.04
N ASN A 36 7.02 3.53 17.94
CA ASN A 36 6.84 2.18 17.37
C ASN A 36 5.74 2.06 16.32
N ALA A 37 5.17 3.17 15.82
CA ALA A 37 4.18 3.08 14.75
C ALA A 37 4.88 3.15 13.40
N ALA A 38 4.86 2.06 12.63
CA ALA A 38 5.10 2.15 11.19
C ALA A 38 4.21 3.27 10.63
N SER A 39 4.82 4.25 9.96
CA SER A 39 4.11 5.40 9.42
C SER A 39 3.00 4.92 8.47
N GLY A 40 1.74 5.25 8.75
CA GLY A 40 0.60 4.77 7.98
C GLY A 40 -0.08 3.54 8.59
N ALA A 41 -0.91 3.76 9.63
CA ALA A 41 -1.76 2.71 10.17
C ALA A 41 -3.21 3.21 10.36
N VAL A 42 -4.18 2.44 9.90
CA VAL A 42 -5.62 2.75 10.02
C VAL A 42 -6.35 1.66 10.79
N ASP A 43 -6.97 2.05 11.90
CA ASP A 43 -7.98 1.24 12.59
C ASP A 43 -9.37 1.78 12.26
N LYS A 44 -10.03 1.14 11.29
CA LYS A 44 -11.39 1.48 10.87
C LYS A 44 -12.45 1.23 11.95
N ARG A 45 -12.23 0.29 12.87
CA ARG A 45 -13.19 -0.01 13.96
C ARG A 45 -13.12 1.04 15.05
N ARG A 46 -11.91 1.39 15.47
CA ARG A 46 -11.67 2.45 16.46
C ARG A 46 -11.75 3.85 15.84
N ARG A 47 -11.87 3.94 14.50
CA ARG A 47 -11.80 5.16 13.69
C ARG A 47 -10.55 5.98 14.02
N GLN A 48 -9.40 5.34 13.97
CA GLN A 48 -8.10 5.93 14.28
C GLN A 48 -7.17 5.85 13.08
N MET A 49 -6.36 6.88 12.87
CA MET A 49 -5.36 6.96 11.82
C MET A 49 -4.05 7.48 12.42
N LEU A 50 -2.95 6.79 12.20
CA LEU A 50 -1.61 7.21 12.56
C LEU A 50 -0.87 7.60 11.29
N VAL A 51 -0.70 8.90 11.08
CA VAL A 51 -0.09 9.47 9.86
C VAL A 51 0.76 10.69 10.22
N PRO A 52 1.83 10.97 9.46
CA PRO A 52 2.62 12.18 9.68
C PRO A 52 1.79 13.42 9.35
N LEU A 53 1.90 14.45 10.21
CA LEU A 53 1.00 15.61 10.15
C LEU A 53 1.53 16.82 9.34
N GLU A 54 2.83 16.89 9.10
CA GLU A 54 3.50 17.96 8.33
C GLU A 54 3.71 17.61 6.85
N GLY A 55 4.26 18.55 6.07
CA GLY A 55 4.26 18.59 4.60
C GLY A 55 4.66 17.28 3.90
N GLU A 56 5.59 16.53 4.48
CA GLU A 56 6.08 15.23 3.98
C GLU A 56 5.03 14.10 4.12
N GLY A 57 4.12 14.19 5.09
CA GLY A 57 3.12 13.14 5.35
C GLY A 57 1.87 13.19 4.49
N ARG A 58 1.80 14.09 3.50
CA ARG A 58 0.59 14.29 2.68
C ARG A 58 0.28 13.06 1.83
N ALA A 59 1.29 12.46 1.19
CA ALA A 59 1.13 11.26 0.37
C ALA A 59 0.63 10.09 1.23
N THR A 60 1.33 9.81 2.34
CA THR A 60 0.92 8.77 3.31
C THR A 60 -0.51 8.99 3.79
N ARG A 61 -0.88 10.22 4.16
CA ARG A 61 -2.25 10.49 4.62
C ARG A 61 -3.30 10.25 3.54
N ARG A 62 -3.04 10.65 2.30
CA ARG A 62 -3.96 10.39 1.18
C ARG A 62 -4.09 8.89 0.93
N HIS A 63 -2.98 8.16 0.98
CA HIS A 63 -2.95 6.70 0.84
C HIS A 63 -3.78 6.01 1.95
N GLU A 64 -3.54 6.36 3.22
CA GLU A 64 -4.31 5.81 4.35
C GLU A 64 -5.81 6.15 4.30
N LEU A 65 -6.15 7.36 3.87
CA LEU A 65 -7.55 7.73 3.61
C LEU A 65 -8.13 6.92 2.44
N GLY A 66 -7.33 6.61 1.43
CA GLY A 66 -7.69 5.67 0.37
C GLY A 66 -8.04 4.29 0.93
N HIS A 67 -7.26 3.77 1.88
CA HIS A 67 -7.61 2.54 2.58
C HIS A 67 -8.93 2.68 3.33
N VAL A 68 -9.16 3.78 4.06
CA VAL A 68 -10.47 4.07 4.71
C VAL A 68 -11.63 3.93 3.72
N ARG A 69 -11.51 4.48 2.51
CA ARG A 69 -12.57 4.44 1.50
C ARG A 69 -12.76 3.08 0.85
N TYR A 70 -11.66 2.48 0.40
CA TYR A 70 -11.71 1.42 -0.62
C TYR A 70 -11.43 0.04 -0.06
N SER A 71 -10.77 -0.08 1.09
CA SER A 71 -10.48 -1.37 1.72
C SER A 71 -11.68 -1.88 2.53
N PRO A 72 -11.85 -3.20 2.70
CA PRO A 72 -12.90 -3.74 3.55
C PRO A 72 -12.70 -3.34 5.03
N LEU A 73 -13.79 -3.29 5.80
CA LEU A 73 -13.75 -2.98 7.24
C LEU A 73 -12.94 -4.01 8.04
N ARG A 74 -13.00 -5.28 7.62
CA ARG A 74 -12.23 -6.38 8.19
C ARG A 74 -11.26 -6.86 7.12
N PRO A 75 -9.94 -6.90 7.40
CA PRO A 75 -8.99 -7.51 6.48
C PRO A 75 -9.44 -8.92 6.09
N PRO A 76 -9.43 -9.28 4.80
CA PRO A 76 -9.83 -10.61 4.37
C PRO A 76 -8.83 -11.65 4.91
N LYS A 77 -9.34 -12.82 5.30
CA LYS A 77 -8.47 -13.98 5.54
C LYS A 77 -8.04 -14.51 4.17
N VAL A 78 -6.74 -14.49 3.90
CA VAL A 78 -6.15 -15.02 2.66
C VAL A 78 -5.42 -16.33 2.94
N ASP A 79 -5.47 -17.26 1.98
CA ASP A 79 -4.80 -18.57 2.00
C ASP A 79 -3.40 -18.54 1.34
N PHE A 80 -2.86 -17.34 1.12
CA PHE A 80 -1.55 -17.07 0.54
C PHE A 80 -0.81 -15.99 1.36
N ASP A 81 0.42 -15.63 0.98
CA ASP A 81 1.25 -14.69 1.74
C ASP A 81 0.59 -13.29 1.85
N ARG A 82 0.47 -12.80 3.08
CA ARG A 82 -0.21 -11.53 3.39
C ARG A 82 0.54 -10.31 2.86
N ARG A 83 1.85 -10.38 2.72
CA ARG A 83 2.67 -9.28 2.18
C ARG A 83 2.38 -9.07 0.70
N VAL A 84 2.15 -10.15 -0.04
CA VAL A 84 1.70 -10.10 -1.44
C VAL A 84 0.32 -9.46 -1.54
N HIS A 85 -0.60 -9.84 -0.64
CA HIS A 85 -1.93 -9.22 -0.56
C HIS A 85 -1.84 -7.72 -0.28
N ALA A 86 -1.03 -7.32 0.70
CA ALA A 86 -0.84 -5.92 1.06
C ALA A 86 -0.30 -5.10 -0.12
N ALA A 87 0.77 -5.55 -0.78
CA ALA A 87 1.35 -4.81 -1.91
C ALA A 87 0.35 -4.58 -3.07
N VAL A 88 -0.49 -5.59 -3.38
CA VAL A 88 -1.52 -5.46 -4.42
C VAL A 88 -2.69 -4.59 -3.96
N GLU A 89 -3.02 -4.62 -2.67
CA GLU A 89 -4.04 -3.75 -2.08
C GLU A 89 -3.59 -2.28 -2.13
N ASP A 90 -2.32 -1.99 -1.83
CA ASP A 90 -1.73 -0.66 -1.93
C ASP A 90 -1.81 -0.15 -3.37
N ALA A 91 -1.38 -0.97 -4.35
CA ALA A 91 -1.53 -0.67 -5.77
C ALA A 91 -2.97 -0.35 -6.17
N ARG A 92 -3.93 -1.13 -5.66
CA ARG A 92 -5.36 -0.95 -5.94
C ARG A 92 -5.87 0.38 -5.38
N VAL A 93 -5.46 0.75 -4.17
CA VAL A 93 -5.81 2.01 -3.52
C VAL A 93 -5.20 3.19 -4.24
N ASN A 94 -3.90 3.12 -4.56
CA ASN A 94 -3.17 4.16 -5.28
C ASN A 94 -3.78 4.44 -6.66
N LEU A 95 -4.09 3.39 -7.44
CA LEU A 95 -4.75 3.52 -8.73
C LEU A 95 -6.17 4.12 -8.63
N ALA A 96 -6.91 3.81 -7.54
CA ALA A 96 -8.22 4.40 -7.31
C ALA A 96 -8.11 5.91 -6.99
N LEU A 97 -7.10 6.31 -6.21
CA LEU A 97 -6.81 7.72 -5.92
C LEU A 97 -6.37 8.47 -7.19
N ALA A 98 -5.43 7.91 -7.95
CA ALA A 98 -4.99 8.47 -9.23
C ALA A 98 -6.15 8.64 -10.22
N GLY A 99 -7.05 7.63 -10.30
CA GLY A 99 -8.25 7.70 -11.13
C GLY A 99 -9.26 8.80 -10.74
N ARG A 100 -9.11 9.39 -9.55
CA ARG A 100 -9.88 10.56 -9.07
C ARG A 100 -9.11 11.87 -9.13
N GLY A 101 -7.90 11.88 -9.70
CA GLY A 101 -7.03 13.05 -9.70
C GLY A 101 -6.41 13.37 -8.34
N VAL A 102 -6.45 12.42 -7.39
CA VAL A 102 -5.76 12.56 -6.10
C VAL A 102 -4.37 11.98 -6.25
N ALA A 103 -3.39 12.85 -6.53
CA ALA A 103 -2.00 12.44 -6.69
C ALA A 103 -1.38 12.01 -5.36
N LEU A 104 -0.56 10.97 -5.41
CA LEU A 104 0.30 10.51 -4.32
C LEU A 104 1.74 10.89 -4.66
N ASP A 105 2.00 12.19 -4.60
CA ASP A 105 3.31 12.77 -4.87
C ASP A 105 4.15 12.71 -3.60
N LEU A 106 5.20 11.90 -3.66
CA LEU A 106 6.21 11.82 -2.62
C LEU A 106 7.12 13.06 -2.70
N SER A 107 7.73 13.44 -1.58
CA SER A 107 8.80 14.43 -1.60
C SER A 107 10.03 13.85 -2.30
N GLU A 108 10.95 14.70 -2.77
CA GLU A 108 12.23 14.24 -3.36
C GLU A 108 13.00 13.34 -2.39
N ASP A 109 13.02 13.68 -1.09
CA ASP A 109 13.65 12.88 -0.04
C ASP A 109 12.96 11.51 0.14
N ASP A 110 11.63 11.46 0.08
CA ASP A 110 10.88 10.20 0.14
C ASP A 110 11.14 9.34 -1.10
N GLU A 111 11.20 9.94 -2.30
CA GLU A 111 11.52 9.22 -3.53
C GLU A 111 12.93 8.62 -3.48
N LEU A 112 13.92 9.40 -3.02
CA LEU A 112 15.28 8.93 -2.79
C LEU A 112 15.32 7.83 -1.73
N HIS A 113 14.53 7.94 -0.66
CA HIS A 113 14.44 6.92 0.37
C HIS A 113 13.87 5.60 -0.18
N VAL A 114 12.80 5.64 -0.98
CA VAL A 114 12.22 4.44 -1.60
C VAL A 114 13.22 3.80 -2.58
N ALA A 115 13.94 4.60 -3.36
CA ALA A 115 15.01 4.11 -4.23
C ALA A 115 16.16 3.45 -3.44
N PHE A 116 16.58 4.06 -2.34
CA PHE A 116 17.57 3.51 -1.42
C PHE A 116 17.12 2.16 -0.84
N LEU A 117 15.85 2.06 -0.42
CA LEU A 117 15.30 0.80 0.10
C LEU A 117 15.32 -0.30 -0.97
N LEU A 118 14.93 0.00 -2.22
CA LEU A 118 14.99 -0.98 -3.31
C LEU A 118 16.43 -1.46 -3.57
N ALA A 119 17.41 -0.55 -3.56
CA ALA A 119 18.81 -0.90 -3.72
C ALA A 119 19.34 -1.74 -2.55
N ARG A 120 18.88 -1.45 -1.32
CA ARG A 120 19.21 -2.23 -0.13
C ARG A 120 18.62 -3.64 -0.21
N ASP A 121 17.34 -3.76 -0.55
CA ASP A 121 16.64 -5.06 -0.69
C ASP A 121 17.39 -5.95 -1.69
N GLN A 122 17.85 -5.38 -2.81
CA GLN A 122 18.72 -6.07 -3.77
C GLN A 122 20.05 -6.50 -3.17
N LYS A 123 20.77 -5.60 -2.47
CA LYS A 123 22.07 -5.89 -1.85
C LYS A 123 21.95 -7.02 -0.81
N GLU A 124 20.85 -7.03 -0.06
CA GLU A 124 20.54 -8.01 0.98
C GLU A 124 19.95 -9.31 0.42
N ARG A 125 19.68 -9.37 -0.89
CA ARG A 125 19.02 -10.50 -1.57
C ARG A 125 17.65 -10.82 -0.97
N ASP A 126 16.91 -9.79 -0.57
CA ASP A 126 15.50 -9.91 -0.23
C ASP A 126 14.68 -9.89 -1.52
N ASP A 127 14.66 -11.05 -2.20
CA ASP A 127 13.97 -11.21 -3.48
C ASP A 127 12.49 -10.83 -3.34
N LEU A 128 11.84 -11.17 -2.22
CA LEU A 128 10.43 -10.82 -2.05
C LEU A 128 10.24 -9.30 -1.96
N ALA A 129 11.06 -8.58 -1.18
CA ALA A 129 10.95 -7.13 -1.06
C ALA A 129 11.20 -6.43 -2.42
N VAL A 130 12.13 -6.95 -3.22
CA VAL A 130 12.41 -6.49 -4.59
C VAL A 130 11.17 -6.56 -5.49
N TRP A 131 10.30 -7.57 -5.31
CA TRP A 131 9.03 -7.66 -6.03
C TRP A 131 7.93 -6.77 -5.41
N LEU A 132 7.79 -6.79 -4.09
CA LEU A 132 6.64 -6.19 -3.42
C LEU A 132 6.71 -4.66 -3.38
N ARG A 133 7.89 -4.07 -3.19
CA ARG A 133 8.03 -2.60 -3.08
C ARG A 133 7.62 -1.88 -4.37
N PRO A 134 8.09 -2.28 -5.56
CA PRO A 134 7.64 -1.69 -6.81
C PRO A 134 6.15 -1.91 -7.06
N ILE A 135 5.61 -3.08 -6.72
CA ILE A 135 4.17 -3.36 -6.86
C ILE A 135 3.34 -2.44 -5.96
N ALA A 136 3.72 -2.26 -4.70
CA ALA A 136 3.02 -1.35 -3.77
C ALA A 136 3.07 0.12 -4.24
N SER A 137 4.09 0.49 -5.01
CA SER A 137 4.24 1.86 -5.55
C SER A 137 3.37 2.17 -6.76
N ILE A 138 2.73 1.18 -7.40
CA ILE A 138 1.92 1.40 -8.59
C ILE A 138 0.85 2.46 -8.31
N GLY A 139 0.77 3.51 -9.13
CA GLY A 139 -0.14 4.64 -9.01
C GLY A 139 0.38 5.84 -8.20
N THR A 140 1.68 5.84 -7.83
CA THR A 140 2.35 6.94 -7.11
C THR A 140 3.34 7.70 -8.00
N SER A 141 3.90 8.82 -7.54
CA SER A 141 4.95 9.55 -8.28
C SER A 141 6.25 8.77 -8.43
N VAL A 142 6.56 7.84 -7.51
CA VAL A 142 7.83 7.10 -7.51
C VAL A 142 7.84 5.88 -8.46
N GLU A 143 6.67 5.42 -8.91
CA GLU A 143 6.57 4.25 -9.81
C GLU A 143 7.44 4.36 -11.07
N PRO A 144 7.45 5.47 -11.84
CA PRO A 144 8.27 5.58 -13.04
C PRO A 144 9.78 5.50 -12.73
N ALA A 145 10.21 6.08 -11.63
CA ALA A 145 11.60 6.05 -11.19
C ALA A 145 12.02 4.62 -10.82
N LEU A 146 11.20 3.89 -10.04
CA LEU A 146 11.46 2.49 -9.71
C LEU A 146 11.46 1.61 -10.94
N ALA A 147 10.51 1.79 -11.86
CA ALA A 147 10.49 1.05 -13.12
C ALA A 147 11.76 1.28 -13.95
N ALA A 148 12.26 2.53 -14.01
CA ALA A 148 13.49 2.86 -14.71
C ALA A 148 14.73 2.24 -14.04
N MET A 149 14.80 2.22 -12.70
CA MET A 149 15.86 1.55 -11.96
C MET A 149 15.88 0.04 -12.23
N LEU A 150 14.72 -0.61 -12.09
CA LEU A 150 14.54 -2.04 -12.33
C LEU A 150 14.86 -2.44 -13.78
N ALA A 151 14.46 -1.63 -14.75
CA ALA A 151 14.74 -1.90 -16.17
C ALA A 151 16.24 -1.90 -16.50
N ARG A 152 17.05 -1.19 -15.71
CA ARG A 152 18.50 -1.10 -15.86
C ARG A 152 19.26 -2.10 -15.00
N TRP A 153 18.56 -2.96 -14.25
CA TRP A 153 19.24 -3.91 -13.39
C TRP A 153 19.99 -4.98 -14.19
N PRO A 154 21.22 -5.32 -13.76
CA PRO A 154 22.06 -6.30 -14.44
C PRO A 154 21.56 -7.74 -14.28
N HIS A 155 20.66 -7.99 -13.32
CA HIS A 155 20.06 -9.30 -13.06
C HIS A 155 18.65 -9.36 -13.62
N GLY A 156 18.29 -10.50 -14.22
CA GLY A 156 17.07 -10.67 -15.04
C GLY A 156 15.74 -10.44 -14.33
N ASP A 157 15.72 -10.27 -13.00
CA ASP A 157 14.51 -10.05 -12.23
C ASP A 157 13.94 -8.64 -12.38
N GLY A 158 14.77 -7.62 -12.63
CA GLY A 158 14.30 -6.23 -12.79
C GLY A 158 13.26 -6.06 -13.91
N PRO A 159 13.57 -6.43 -15.17
CA PRO A 159 12.60 -6.41 -16.25
C PRO A 159 11.34 -7.27 -15.99
N ARG A 160 11.49 -8.38 -15.24
CA ARG A 160 10.36 -9.25 -14.87
C ARG A 160 9.42 -8.56 -13.88
N VAL A 161 9.96 -7.89 -12.87
CA VAL A 161 9.18 -7.08 -11.91
C VAL A 161 8.46 -5.95 -12.64
N VAL A 162 9.12 -5.25 -13.57
CA VAL A 162 8.49 -4.17 -14.37
C VAL A 162 7.34 -4.71 -15.21
N ALA A 163 7.53 -5.84 -15.90
CA ALA A 163 6.47 -6.48 -16.67
C ALA A 163 5.27 -6.87 -15.78
N GLU A 164 5.54 -7.33 -14.56
CA GLU A 164 4.50 -7.69 -13.61
C GLU A 164 3.76 -6.46 -13.07
N MET A 165 4.44 -5.35 -12.80
CA MET A 165 3.81 -4.09 -12.42
C MET A 165 2.79 -3.66 -13.50
N GLN A 166 3.19 -3.70 -14.77
CA GLN A 166 2.31 -3.35 -15.89
C GLN A 166 1.12 -4.31 -16.01
N ARG A 167 1.34 -5.62 -15.79
CA ARG A 167 0.27 -6.62 -15.76
C ARG A 167 -0.74 -6.36 -14.65
N ILE A 168 -0.27 -6.09 -13.43
CA ILE A 168 -1.10 -5.81 -12.25
C ILE A 168 -1.91 -4.53 -12.49
N ARG A 169 -1.25 -3.43 -12.88
CA ARG A 169 -1.89 -2.17 -13.26
C ARG A 169 -3.03 -2.39 -14.24
N ALA A 170 -2.74 -3.01 -15.38
CA ALA A 170 -3.72 -3.21 -16.43
C ALA A 170 -4.89 -4.09 -15.97
N ARG A 171 -4.66 -5.08 -15.10
CA ARG A 171 -5.73 -5.92 -14.54
C ARG A 171 -6.63 -5.15 -13.59
N LEU A 172 -6.05 -4.36 -12.67
CA LEU A 172 -6.81 -3.56 -11.72
C LEU A 172 -7.61 -2.47 -12.43
N GLU A 173 -7.01 -1.77 -13.39
CA GLU A 173 -7.69 -0.76 -14.21
C GLU A 173 -8.84 -1.38 -15.03
N ARG A 174 -8.62 -2.53 -15.67
CA ARG A 174 -9.70 -3.25 -16.37
C ARG A 174 -10.82 -3.66 -15.44
N ALA A 175 -10.51 -4.18 -14.25
CA ALA A 175 -11.51 -4.56 -13.26
C ALA A 175 -12.34 -3.35 -12.80
N ARG A 176 -11.68 -2.22 -12.52
CA ARG A 176 -12.34 -0.94 -12.20
C ARG A 176 -13.31 -0.51 -13.31
N MET A 177 -12.84 -0.50 -14.56
CA MET A 177 -13.65 -0.10 -15.72
C MET A 177 -14.86 -1.02 -15.93
N ARG A 178 -14.67 -2.35 -15.84
CA ARG A 178 -15.77 -3.32 -16.02
C ARG A 178 -16.86 -3.17 -14.98
N CYS A 179 -16.49 -2.87 -13.73
CA CYS A 179 -17.44 -2.70 -12.64
C CYS A 179 -17.99 -1.26 -12.53
N ARG A 180 -17.53 -0.33 -13.38
CA ARG A 180 -17.86 1.11 -13.32
C ARG A 180 -17.71 1.69 -11.92
N GLY A 181 -16.71 1.19 -11.18
CA GLY A 181 -16.45 1.57 -9.79
C GLY A 181 -15.37 2.64 -9.66
N GLU A 182 -15.31 3.26 -8.49
CA GLU A 182 -14.23 4.21 -8.16
C GLU A 182 -12.87 3.50 -7.99
N ALA A 183 -12.89 2.27 -7.51
CA ALA A 183 -11.74 1.38 -7.38
C ALA A 183 -12.04 0.03 -8.03
N ALA A 184 -11.00 -0.74 -8.34
CA ALA A 184 -11.21 -2.16 -8.65
C ALA A 184 -11.85 -2.84 -7.42
N PRO A 185 -12.80 -3.78 -7.61
CA PRO A 185 -13.36 -4.53 -6.49
C PRO A 185 -12.25 -5.25 -5.69
N GLU A 186 -12.38 -5.29 -4.36
CA GLU A 186 -11.41 -5.99 -3.50
C GLU A 186 -11.19 -7.44 -3.94
N ARG A 187 -12.26 -8.14 -4.33
CA ARG A 187 -12.19 -9.50 -4.86
C ARG A 187 -11.22 -9.62 -6.05
N SER A 188 -11.24 -8.66 -6.97
CA SER A 188 -10.33 -8.65 -8.12
C SER A 188 -8.88 -8.39 -7.70
N GLY A 189 -8.65 -7.52 -6.71
CA GLY A 189 -7.33 -7.33 -6.10
C GLY A 189 -6.81 -8.61 -5.46
N ARG A 190 -7.65 -9.30 -4.69
CA ARG A 190 -7.31 -10.58 -4.06
C ARG A 190 -7.01 -11.68 -5.07
N GLU A 191 -7.76 -11.76 -6.17
CA GLU A 191 -7.49 -12.69 -7.27
C GLU A 191 -6.13 -12.42 -7.92
N VAL A 192 -5.80 -11.15 -8.19
CA VAL A 192 -4.48 -10.74 -8.70
C VAL A 192 -3.37 -11.13 -7.73
N ALA A 193 -3.55 -10.85 -6.42
CA ALA A 193 -2.56 -11.17 -5.39
C ALA A 193 -2.35 -12.67 -5.23
N ARG A 194 -3.41 -13.48 -5.30
CA ARG A 194 -3.33 -14.95 -5.26
C ARG A 194 -2.50 -15.48 -6.43
N GLU A 195 -2.78 -15.02 -7.65
CA GLU A 195 -2.03 -15.44 -8.83
C GLU A 195 -0.57 -14.98 -8.82
N LEU A 196 -0.28 -13.81 -8.26
CA LEU A 196 1.09 -13.36 -8.02
C LEU A 196 1.79 -14.28 -7.01
N ALA A 197 1.17 -14.54 -5.85
CA ALA A 197 1.75 -15.40 -4.81
C ALA A 197 2.05 -16.81 -5.31
N LEU A 198 1.16 -17.40 -6.12
CA LEU A 198 1.38 -18.71 -6.74
C LEU A 198 2.60 -18.71 -7.68
N ARG A 199 2.77 -17.65 -8.47
CA ARG A 199 3.93 -17.50 -9.37
C ARG A 199 5.23 -17.27 -8.61
N LEU A 200 5.25 -16.34 -7.66
CA LEU A 200 6.43 -16.09 -6.83
C LEU A 200 6.88 -17.35 -6.09
N ARG A 201 5.94 -18.20 -5.67
CA ARG A 201 6.26 -19.51 -5.08
C ARG A 201 6.87 -20.47 -6.10
N ALA A 202 6.27 -20.58 -7.29
CA ALA A 202 6.79 -21.44 -8.35
C ALA A 202 8.21 -21.03 -8.80
N GLU A 203 8.54 -19.76 -8.65
CA GLU A 203 9.84 -19.17 -8.99
C GLU A 203 10.84 -19.20 -7.83
N GLY A 204 10.46 -19.72 -6.65
CA GLY A 204 11.33 -19.78 -5.48
C GLY A 204 11.52 -18.46 -4.73
N VAL A 205 10.88 -17.37 -5.16
CA VAL A 205 10.90 -16.04 -4.49
C VAL A 205 10.12 -16.06 -3.18
N LEU A 206 9.01 -16.81 -3.15
CA LEU A 206 8.18 -16.97 -1.95
C LEU A 206 8.47 -18.32 -1.29
N ASP A 207 9.18 -18.30 -0.17
CA ASP A 207 9.49 -19.52 0.58
C ASP A 207 8.20 -20.16 1.13
N ALA A 208 8.02 -21.47 0.89
CA ALA A 208 6.86 -22.22 1.37
C ALA A 208 6.79 -22.26 2.91
N ARG A 209 7.92 -22.02 3.60
CA ARG A 209 8.04 -22.10 5.06
C ARG A 209 7.61 -20.83 5.82
N LEU A 210 7.44 -19.69 5.15
CA LEU A 210 7.08 -18.41 5.79
C LEU A 210 5.57 -18.25 6.11
N GLN A 211 4.77 -19.30 5.91
CA GLN A 211 3.36 -19.30 6.34
C GLN A 211 3.18 -19.33 7.87
N SER A 212 4.21 -19.61 8.66
CA SER A 212 4.08 -19.84 10.12
C SER A 212 4.51 -18.69 11.04
N SER A 213 5.06 -17.58 10.53
CA SER A 213 5.69 -16.57 11.42
C SER A 213 5.35 -15.10 11.16
N SER A 214 4.36 -14.77 10.32
CA SER A 214 3.78 -13.41 10.30
C SER A 214 2.60 -13.27 11.26
N HIS A 215 2.84 -13.63 12.53
CA HIS A 215 2.10 -13.05 13.66
C HIS A 215 2.57 -11.59 13.81
N PHE A 216 2.06 -10.69 12.99
CA PHE A 216 1.89 -9.31 13.44
C PHE A 216 0.77 -9.36 14.49
N GLU A 217 1.14 -9.69 15.72
CA GLU A 217 0.35 -9.39 16.90
C GLU A 217 0.25 -7.88 16.98
N LEU A 218 -0.86 -7.33 16.47
CA LEU A 218 -1.41 -6.07 16.97
C LEU A 218 -2.01 -6.34 18.36
N ASP A 219 -1.19 -6.81 19.29
CA ASP A 219 -1.50 -6.81 20.71
C ASP A 219 -1.30 -5.39 21.23
N CYS A 220 -2.24 -4.53 20.88
CA CYS A 220 -2.49 -3.35 21.70
C CYS A 220 -3.15 -3.84 22.99
N ALA A 221 -2.32 -3.99 24.02
CA ALA A 221 -2.65 -4.29 25.41
C ALA A 221 -3.99 -3.67 25.86
N THR A 222 -4.70 -4.48 26.66
CA THR A 222 -5.89 -4.15 27.46
C THR A 222 -5.82 -2.80 28.16
#